data_AF-A0AAF0IVU1-F1
#
_entry.id   AF-A0AAF0IVU1-F1
#
_cell.length_a   1.000
_cell.length_b   1.000
_cell.length_c   1.000
_cell.angle_alpha   90.00
_cell.angle_beta   90.00
_cell.angle_gamma   90.00
#
_symmetry.space_group_name_H-M   'P 1'
#
loop_
_entity.id
_entity.type
_entity.pdbx_description
1 polymer ?
#
loop_
_entity_poly.entity_id
_entity_poly.type
_entity_poly.pdbx_seq_one_letter_code
_entity_poly.pdbx_strand_id
1 'polypeptide(L)'
;MGDQLWEDILAVRSSLLPDEFSWRGTIDEQESWESAYQEYQSTLTPPAIQQVHVALRVNKTLGVSMHAKMDAHENQPTVTVLVQRSDLVSHDETTDMVQKRLLEGRALEIPHPLFDILTLLQEAMSEHELACRDQILVQEPSVCEERSANLPQYDMKRVLFWSHHLVATSKRKQFAAWCPELSVWGVLKLGYPGFLCFEGAVQDVDDMIRRVKD
;
A
#
# COMPACT_ATOMS: atom_id res chain seq x y z
N MET A 1 25.68 -0.52 6.34
CA MET A 1 25.03 -1.79 5.96
C MET A 1 23.67 -1.96 6.64
N GLY A 2 23.48 -1.54 7.90
CA GLY A 2 22.15 -1.55 8.54
C GLY A 2 21.12 -0.53 8.03
N ASP A 3 21.49 0.40 7.15
CA ASP A 3 20.57 1.42 6.61
C ASP A 3 19.48 0.80 5.73
N GLN A 4 19.87 -0.17 4.90
CA GLN A 4 18.98 -0.76 3.89
C GLN A 4 17.79 -1.52 4.50
N LEU A 5 17.96 -2.12 5.68
CA LEU A 5 16.86 -2.73 6.43
C LEU A 5 15.81 -1.69 6.82
N TRP A 6 16.27 -0.54 7.35
CA TRP A 6 15.37 0.51 7.84
C TRP A 6 14.75 1.32 6.71
N GLU A 7 15.46 1.50 5.59
CA GLU A 7 14.88 2.06 4.36
C GLU A 7 13.76 1.19 3.79
N ASP A 8 13.96 -0.14 3.76
CA ASP A 8 12.95 -1.08 3.26
C ASP A 8 11.74 -1.16 4.22
N ILE A 9 11.97 -1.17 5.54
CA ILE A 9 10.89 -1.03 6.54
C ILE A 9 10.12 0.29 6.36
N LEU A 10 10.82 1.40 6.11
CA LEU A 10 10.20 2.69 5.86
C LEU A 10 9.34 2.67 4.60
N ALA A 11 9.83 2.06 3.51
CA ALA A 11 9.07 1.87 2.28
C ALA A 11 7.80 1.06 2.54
N VAL A 12 7.91 -0.09 3.20
CA VAL A 12 6.77 -0.94 3.58
C VAL A 12 5.77 -0.18 4.46
N ARG A 13 6.23 0.45 5.54
CA ARG A 13 5.38 1.23 6.47
C ARG A 13 4.65 2.37 5.77
N SER A 14 5.28 3.01 4.80
CA SER A 14 4.66 4.10 4.04
C SER A 14 3.59 3.65 3.04
N SER A 15 3.58 2.36 2.68
CA SER A 15 2.68 1.77 1.69
C SER A 15 1.45 1.07 2.29
N LEU A 16 1.43 0.85 3.60
CA LEU A 16 0.41 0.07 4.30
C LEU A 16 -0.42 0.93 5.25
N LEU A 17 -1.67 0.53 5.46
CA LEU A 17 -2.49 1.11 6.53
C LEU A 17 -2.00 0.65 7.92
N PRO A 18 -2.34 1.39 9.00
CA PRO A 18 -1.90 1.03 10.35
C PRO A 18 -2.32 -0.38 10.80
N ASP A 19 -3.46 -0.88 10.31
CA ASP A 19 -3.98 -2.22 10.65
C ASP A 19 -3.43 -3.34 9.75
N GLU A 20 -2.62 -2.99 8.74
CA GLU A 20 -2.02 -3.92 7.78
C GLU A 20 -0.56 -4.23 8.13
N PHE A 21 0.03 -3.50 9.06
CA PHE A 21 1.38 -3.74 9.55
C PHE A 21 1.35 -4.08 11.05
N SER A 22 2.12 -5.08 11.44
CA SER A 22 2.39 -5.38 12.84
C SER A 22 3.80 -5.92 13.05
N TRP A 23 4.41 -5.55 14.18
CA TRP A 23 5.66 -6.16 14.63
C TRP A 23 5.41 -7.58 15.17
N ARG A 24 6.34 -8.51 14.93
CA ARG A 24 6.26 -9.92 15.34
C ARG A 24 7.36 -10.25 16.35
N GLY A 25 7.14 -9.93 17.61
CA GLY A 25 8.09 -10.21 18.69
C GLY A 25 7.43 -10.27 20.04
N THR A 26 8.23 -10.33 21.11
CA THR A 26 7.77 -10.02 22.47
C THR A 26 7.30 -8.58 22.58
N ILE A 27 6.53 -8.25 23.62
CA ILE A 27 6.01 -6.88 23.81
C ILE A 27 7.18 -5.87 23.86
N ASP A 28 8.23 -6.19 24.61
CA ASP A 28 9.42 -5.35 24.73
C ASP A 28 10.15 -5.13 23.39
N GLU A 29 10.24 -6.18 22.57
CA GLU A 29 10.83 -6.07 21.22
C GLU A 29 9.98 -5.20 20.30
N GLN A 30 8.66 -5.37 20.32
CA GLN A 30 7.75 -4.58 19.48
C GLN A 30 7.81 -3.08 19.84
N GLU A 31 7.83 -2.75 21.14
CA GLU A 31 7.99 -1.37 21.61
C GLU A 31 9.35 -0.79 21.25
N SER A 32 10.41 -1.60 21.35
CA SER A 32 11.76 -1.20 20.95
C SER A 32 11.87 -0.94 19.45
N TRP A 33 11.32 -1.81 18.60
CA TRP A 33 11.32 -1.66 17.15
C TRP A 33 10.46 -0.47 16.71
N GLU A 34 9.31 -0.26 17.33
CA GLU A 34 8.47 0.91 17.06
C GLU A 34 9.19 2.21 17.42
N SER A 35 9.80 2.28 18.60
CA SER A 35 10.55 3.46 19.03
C SER A 35 11.71 3.77 18.07
N ALA A 36 12.44 2.73 17.66
CA ALA A 36 13.55 2.83 16.71
C ALA A 36 13.09 3.27 15.31
N TYR A 37 11.92 2.80 14.85
CA TYR A 37 11.31 3.24 13.60
C TYR A 37 10.97 4.74 13.62
N GLN A 38 10.35 5.22 14.70
CA GLN A 38 9.98 6.64 14.85
C GLN A 38 11.21 7.56 14.91
N GLU A 39 12.27 7.12 15.61
CA GLU A 39 13.55 7.83 15.65
C GLU A 39 14.22 7.86 14.26
N TYR A 40 14.25 6.72 13.56
CA TYR A 40 14.78 6.64 12.20
C TYR A 40 14.02 7.53 11.23
N GLN A 41 12.69 7.56 11.29
CA GLN A 41 11.86 8.42 10.43
C GLN A 41 12.20 9.92 10.62
N SER A 42 12.61 10.31 11.82
CA SER A 42 12.93 11.71 12.15
C SER A 42 14.39 12.08 11.86
N THR A 43 15.32 11.16 12.10
CA THR A 43 16.77 11.44 12.09
C THR A 43 17.48 10.86 10.87
N LEU A 44 16.87 9.89 10.19
CA LEU A 44 17.46 9.06 9.14
C LEU A 44 18.78 8.40 9.59
N THR A 45 18.95 8.19 10.90
CA THR A 45 20.12 7.56 11.47
C THR A 45 19.75 6.13 11.85
N PRO A 46 20.36 5.09 11.23
CA PRO A 46 19.96 3.72 11.45
C PRO A 46 20.19 3.31 12.91
N PRO A 47 19.17 2.77 13.59
CA PRO A 47 19.27 2.35 14.97
C PRO A 47 20.18 1.12 15.11
N ALA A 48 20.64 0.85 16.33
CA ALA A 48 21.53 -0.28 16.63
C ALA A 48 20.85 -1.67 16.51
N ILE A 49 19.55 -1.69 16.24
CA ILE A 49 18.75 -2.91 16.08
C ILE A 49 19.08 -3.53 14.73
N GLN A 50 19.55 -4.78 14.78
CA GLN A 50 20.04 -5.50 13.60
C GLN A 50 19.01 -6.47 13.03
N GLN A 51 17.93 -6.76 13.74
CA GLN A 51 16.96 -7.74 13.29
C GLN A 51 15.55 -7.30 13.69
N VAL A 52 14.62 -7.43 12.75
CA VAL A 52 13.19 -7.14 12.96
C VAL A 52 12.34 -8.20 12.29
N HIS A 53 11.14 -8.40 12.84
CA HIS A 53 10.16 -9.33 12.30
C HIS A 53 8.85 -8.60 12.14
N VAL A 54 8.21 -8.79 10.99
CA VAL A 54 6.97 -8.09 10.64
C VAL A 54 5.93 -9.08 10.14
N ALA A 55 4.67 -8.74 10.38
CA ALA A 55 3.52 -9.37 9.75
C ALA A 55 2.73 -8.31 9.00
N LEU A 56 2.48 -8.60 7.73
CA LEU A 56 1.94 -7.68 6.74
C LEU A 56 0.68 -8.31 6.15
N ARG A 57 -0.40 -7.56 6.10
CA ARG A 57 -1.65 -7.99 5.47
C ARG A 57 -1.62 -7.55 4.01
N VAL A 58 -1.59 -8.52 3.11
CA VAL A 58 -1.48 -8.29 1.66
C VAL A 58 -2.86 -8.02 1.07
N ASN A 59 -3.83 -8.88 1.37
CA ASN A 59 -5.19 -8.74 0.87
C ASN A 59 -6.20 -9.24 1.92
N LYS A 60 -7.11 -8.34 2.34
CA LYS A 60 -8.16 -8.63 3.34
C LYS A 60 -9.21 -9.58 2.80
N THR A 61 -9.68 -9.38 1.58
CA THR A 61 -10.77 -10.13 0.93
C THR A 61 -10.42 -11.61 0.71
N LEU A 62 -9.19 -11.85 0.26
CA LEU A 62 -8.63 -13.19 0.00
C LEU A 62 -7.97 -13.80 1.25
N GLY A 63 -7.84 -13.03 2.34
CA GLY A 63 -7.24 -13.50 3.58
C GLY A 63 -5.76 -13.88 3.41
N VAL A 64 -5.01 -13.10 2.63
CA VAL A 64 -3.58 -13.32 2.35
C VAL A 64 -2.73 -12.38 3.20
N SER A 65 -1.77 -12.95 3.91
CA SER A 65 -0.78 -12.21 4.70
C SER A 65 0.61 -12.78 4.49
N MET A 66 1.63 -11.97 4.76
CA MET A 66 3.02 -12.41 4.75
C MET A 66 3.72 -12.03 6.04
N HIS A 67 4.60 -12.91 6.51
CA HIS A 67 5.51 -12.67 7.61
C HIS A 67 6.92 -12.59 7.06
N ALA A 68 7.68 -11.62 7.53
CA ALA A 68 9.07 -11.47 7.13
C ALA A 68 9.97 -11.27 8.34
N LYS A 69 11.12 -11.95 8.31
CA LYS A 69 12.25 -11.69 9.19
C LYS A 69 13.31 -10.99 8.35
N MET A 70 13.80 -9.85 8.84
CA MET A 70 14.88 -9.08 8.24
C MET A 70 16.06 -9.00 9.19
N ASP A 71 17.27 -9.11 8.66
CA ASP A 71 18.52 -9.00 9.39
C ASP A 71 19.47 -8.07 8.64
N ALA A 72 20.11 -7.14 9.35
CA ALA A 72 21.01 -6.13 8.80
C ALA A 72 22.31 -6.71 8.19
N HIS A 73 22.64 -7.97 8.53
CA HIS A 73 23.78 -8.70 7.97
C HIS A 73 23.37 -9.62 6.82
N GLU A 74 22.07 -9.88 6.64
CA GLU A 74 21.55 -10.69 5.55
C GLU A 74 21.05 -9.78 4.42
N ASN A 75 21.46 -10.06 3.19
CA ASN A 75 21.00 -9.28 2.03
C ASN A 75 19.56 -9.62 1.62
N GLN A 76 18.90 -10.58 2.26
CA GLN A 76 17.54 -11.00 1.91
C GLN A 76 16.69 -11.30 3.13
N PRO A 77 15.40 -10.93 3.08
CA PRO A 77 14.45 -11.32 4.10
C PRO A 77 14.08 -12.79 3.96
N THR A 78 13.80 -13.43 5.10
CA THR A 78 13.08 -14.70 5.11
C THR A 78 11.59 -14.40 5.11
N VAL A 79 10.87 -14.78 4.05
CA VAL A 79 9.43 -14.50 3.89
C VAL A 79 8.62 -15.80 3.95
N THR A 80 7.50 -15.76 4.65
CA THR A 80 6.50 -16.84 4.71
C THR A 80 5.12 -16.27 4.43
N VAL A 81 4.35 -16.93 3.57
CA VAL A 81 2.99 -16.51 3.23
C VAL A 81 1.97 -17.35 3.98
N LEU A 82 0.91 -16.70 4.47
CA LEU A 82 -0.29 -17.33 5.00
C LEU A 82 -1.46 -17.03 4.06
N VAL A 83 -2.21 -18.08 3.71
CA VAL A 83 -3.44 -17.98 2.91
C VAL A 83 -4.57 -18.58 3.74
N GLN A 84 -5.56 -17.77 4.10
CA GLN A 84 -6.72 -18.21 4.89
C GLN A 84 -7.81 -18.82 4.00
N ARG A 85 -8.03 -18.27 2.80
CA ARG A 85 -9.01 -18.75 1.82
C ARG A 85 -8.36 -19.61 0.75
N SER A 86 -7.95 -20.81 1.16
CA SER A 86 -7.34 -21.79 0.25
C SER A 86 -8.28 -22.31 -0.84
N ASP A 87 -9.58 -22.03 -0.71
CA ASP A 87 -10.59 -22.26 -1.74
C ASP A 87 -10.50 -21.29 -2.92
N LEU A 88 -9.94 -20.09 -2.69
CA LEU A 88 -9.81 -19.04 -3.71
C LEU A 88 -8.37 -18.79 -4.17
N VAL A 89 -7.40 -19.03 -3.28
CA VAL A 89 -5.98 -18.77 -3.55
C VAL A 89 -5.17 -19.99 -3.17
N SER A 90 -4.31 -20.46 -4.08
CA SER A 90 -3.41 -21.57 -3.80
C SER A 90 -2.25 -21.12 -2.92
N HIS A 91 -2.06 -21.80 -1.78
CA HIS A 91 -0.93 -21.53 -0.88
C HIS A 91 0.40 -21.90 -1.53
N ASP A 92 0.45 -23.03 -2.25
CA ASP A 92 1.65 -23.52 -2.92
C ASP A 92 2.08 -22.56 -4.03
N GLU A 93 1.15 -22.16 -4.92
CA GLU A 93 1.47 -21.24 -6.02
C GLU A 93 1.93 -19.87 -5.51
N THR A 94 1.29 -19.36 -4.46
CA THR A 94 1.69 -18.07 -3.85
C THR A 94 3.06 -18.17 -3.19
N THR A 95 3.35 -19.29 -2.52
CA THR A 95 4.66 -19.54 -1.91
C THR A 95 5.75 -19.67 -2.97
N ASP A 96 5.51 -20.43 -4.03
CA ASP A 96 6.43 -20.61 -5.15
C ASP A 96 6.73 -19.27 -5.85
N MET A 97 5.72 -18.43 -6.03
CA MET A 97 5.88 -17.08 -6.59
C MET A 97 6.83 -16.22 -5.74
N VAL A 98 6.65 -16.22 -4.42
CA VAL A 98 7.53 -15.47 -3.50
C VAL A 98 8.96 -16.03 -3.51
N GLN A 99 9.12 -17.36 -3.43
CA GLN A 99 10.44 -17.98 -3.45
C GLN A 99 11.18 -17.72 -4.76
N LYS A 100 10.49 -17.80 -5.88
CA LYS A 100 11.04 -17.45 -7.20
C LYS A 100 11.49 -15.99 -7.22
N ARG A 101 10.66 -15.05 -6.77
CA ARG A 101 11.00 -13.62 -6.77
C ARG A 101 12.18 -13.31 -5.85
N LEU A 102 12.26 -13.95 -4.68
CA LEU A 102 13.42 -13.81 -3.78
C LEU A 102 14.71 -14.29 -4.46
N LEU A 103 14.69 -15.43 -5.15
CA LEU A 103 15.84 -15.93 -5.89
C LEU A 103 16.27 -14.97 -7.01
N GLU A 104 15.32 -14.45 -7.78
CA GLU A 104 15.59 -13.46 -8.84
C GLU A 104 16.11 -12.14 -8.28
N GLY A 105 15.51 -11.65 -7.20
CA GLY A 105 15.92 -10.43 -6.52
C GLY A 105 17.35 -10.51 -5.98
N ARG A 106 17.80 -11.72 -5.63
CA ARG A 106 19.20 -11.98 -5.25
C ARG A 106 20.17 -11.68 -6.38
N ALA A 107 19.84 -12.14 -7.58
CA ALA A 107 20.69 -11.99 -8.75
C ALA A 107 20.71 -10.54 -9.25
N LEU A 108 19.66 -9.78 -8.97
CA LEU A 108 19.47 -8.40 -9.42
C LEU A 108 19.85 -7.32 -8.39
N GLU A 109 20.28 -7.71 -7.18
CA GLU A 109 20.64 -6.81 -6.08
C GLU A 109 19.58 -5.73 -5.81
N ILE A 110 18.31 -6.16 -5.67
CA ILE A 110 17.18 -5.25 -5.47
C ILE A 110 17.34 -4.47 -4.15
N PRO A 111 17.21 -3.12 -4.16
CA PRO A 111 17.44 -2.31 -2.96
C PRO A 111 16.48 -2.61 -1.79
N HIS A 112 15.19 -2.84 -2.07
CA HIS A 112 14.16 -3.03 -1.05
C HIS A 112 13.44 -4.38 -1.28
N PRO A 113 14.09 -5.50 -0.94
CA PRO A 113 13.58 -6.82 -1.25
C PRO A 113 12.24 -7.13 -0.56
N LEU A 114 11.99 -6.62 0.65
CA LEU A 114 10.71 -6.86 1.33
C LEU A 114 9.58 -6.07 0.65
N PHE A 115 9.81 -4.80 0.35
CA PHE A 115 8.85 -3.96 -0.36
C PHE A 115 8.53 -4.49 -1.77
N ASP A 116 9.53 -5.01 -2.48
CA ASP A 116 9.35 -5.66 -3.78
C ASP A 116 8.42 -6.88 -3.69
N ILE A 117 8.64 -7.76 -2.72
CA ILE A 117 7.78 -8.93 -2.48
C ILE A 117 6.36 -8.52 -2.07
N LEU A 118 6.22 -7.49 -1.23
CA LEU A 118 4.92 -6.95 -0.85
C LEU A 118 4.15 -6.50 -2.08
N THR A 119 4.81 -5.71 -2.95
CA THR A 119 4.20 -5.14 -4.15
C THR A 119 3.79 -6.23 -5.12
N LEU A 120 4.66 -7.22 -5.38
CA LEU A 120 4.35 -8.38 -6.21
C LEU A 120 3.09 -9.11 -5.70
N LEU A 121 3.03 -9.36 -4.40
CA LEU A 121 1.89 -10.05 -3.80
C LEU A 121 0.61 -9.21 -3.88
N GLN A 122 0.68 -7.90 -3.63
CA GLN A 122 -0.48 -7.02 -3.74
C GLN A 122 -1.00 -6.98 -5.18
N GLU A 123 -0.12 -6.90 -6.18
CA GLU A 123 -0.49 -6.94 -7.60
C GLU A 123 -1.18 -8.26 -7.97
N ALA A 124 -0.53 -9.39 -7.67
CA ALA A 124 -1.07 -10.71 -7.98
C ALA A 124 -2.43 -10.97 -7.28
N MET A 125 -2.55 -10.57 -6.00
CA MET A 125 -3.80 -10.75 -5.26
C MET A 125 -4.91 -9.82 -5.76
N SER A 126 -4.58 -8.62 -6.23
CA SER A 126 -5.56 -7.72 -6.84
C SER A 126 -6.13 -8.30 -8.13
N GLU A 127 -5.28 -8.91 -8.97
CA GLU A 127 -5.72 -9.61 -10.18
C GLU A 127 -6.60 -10.82 -9.84
N HIS A 128 -6.21 -11.63 -8.86
CA HIS A 128 -6.99 -12.77 -8.40
C HIS A 128 -8.34 -12.37 -7.79
N GLU A 129 -8.39 -11.29 -7.01
CA GLU A 129 -9.63 -10.79 -6.43
C GLU A 129 -10.64 -10.39 -7.51
N LEU A 130 -10.18 -9.75 -8.59
CA LEU A 130 -11.02 -9.44 -9.74
C LEU A 130 -11.52 -10.71 -10.45
N ALA A 131 -10.67 -11.72 -10.61
CA ALA A 131 -11.05 -12.98 -11.26
C ALA A 131 -12.06 -13.80 -10.44
N CYS A 132 -11.97 -13.75 -9.11
CA CYS A 132 -12.83 -14.52 -8.20
C CYS A 132 -13.98 -13.69 -7.61
N ARG A 133 -14.18 -12.45 -8.07
CA ARG A 133 -15.17 -11.50 -7.51
C ARG A 133 -16.57 -12.10 -7.37
N ASP A 134 -17.03 -12.85 -8.37
CA ASP A 134 -18.35 -13.48 -8.35
C ASP A 134 -18.46 -14.57 -7.27
N GLN A 135 -17.37 -15.29 -6.98
CA GLN A 135 -17.34 -16.33 -5.94
C GLN A 135 -17.27 -15.72 -4.53
N ILE A 136 -16.61 -14.56 -4.40
CA ILE A 136 -16.53 -13.82 -3.14
C ILE A 136 -17.92 -13.33 -2.71
N LEU A 137 -18.73 -12.82 -3.63
CA LEU A 137 -20.08 -12.30 -3.33
C LEU A 137 -21.10 -13.38 -2.97
N VAL A 138 -20.88 -14.63 -3.38
CA VAL A 138 -21.84 -15.74 -3.17
C VAL A 138 -21.67 -16.42 -1.79
N GLN A 139 -20.56 -16.21 -1.09
CA GLN A 139 -20.26 -16.88 0.19
C GLN A 139 -20.62 -16.07 1.45
N GLU A 140 -21.16 -14.85 1.36
CA GLU A 140 -21.78 -14.22 2.53
C GLU A 140 -23.10 -14.93 2.86
N PRO A 141 -23.34 -15.40 4.11
CA PRO A 141 -24.63 -15.96 4.47
C PRO A 141 -25.69 -14.87 4.31
N SER A 142 -26.55 -15.08 3.33
CA SER A 142 -27.75 -14.29 3.06
C SER A 142 -28.64 -14.24 4.30
N VAL A 143 -28.45 -13.23 5.13
CA VAL A 143 -29.53 -12.67 5.94
C VAL A 143 -30.28 -11.75 4.99
N CYS A 144 -31.37 -12.29 4.46
CA CYS A 144 -32.29 -11.58 3.60
C CYS A 144 -32.86 -10.36 4.35
N GLU A 145 -32.29 -9.18 4.11
CA GLU A 145 -33.05 -7.94 4.17
C GLU A 145 -33.14 -7.40 2.74
N GLU A 146 -34.30 -7.59 2.14
CA GLU A 146 -34.81 -6.79 1.02
C GLU A 146 -34.87 -5.31 1.46
N ARG A 147 -33.74 -4.62 1.44
CA ARG A 147 -33.70 -3.17 1.31
C ARG A 147 -33.30 -2.86 -0.12
N SER A 148 -34.32 -2.73 -0.94
CA SER A 148 -34.29 -2.23 -2.30
C SER A 148 -33.14 -1.27 -2.58
N ALA A 149 -32.23 -1.71 -3.45
CA ALA A 149 -31.78 -0.99 -4.64
C ALA A 149 -32.15 0.51 -4.68
N ASN A 150 -31.31 1.33 -4.06
CA ASN A 150 -31.10 2.74 -4.41
C ASN A 150 -29.84 3.26 -3.68
N LEU A 151 -28.74 2.51 -3.76
CA LEU A 151 -27.45 3.16 -3.60
C LEU A 151 -27.20 3.90 -4.93
N PRO A 152 -27.09 5.24 -4.94
CA PRO A 152 -26.69 5.95 -6.14
C PRO A 152 -25.37 5.33 -6.62
N GLN A 153 -25.42 4.70 -7.80
CA GLN A 153 -24.24 4.21 -8.48
C GLN A 153 -23.45 5.45 -8.91
N TYR A 154 -22.51 5.87 -8.05
CA TYR A 154 -21.61 6.96 -8.37
C TYR A 154 -20.49 6.42 -9.25
N ASP A 155 -20.50 6.82 -10.52
CA ASP A 155 -19.32 6.64 -11.36
C ASP A 155 -18.19 7.51 -10.79
N MET A 156 -17.14 6.85 -10.32
CA MET A 156 -15.96 7.49 -9.74
C MET A 156 -14.92 7.74 -10.82
N LYS A 157 -14.24 8.88 -10.73
CA LYS A 157 -13.18 9.28 -11.65
C LYS A 157 -11.94 9.70 -10.86
N ARG A 158 -10.78 9.30 -11.34
CA ARG A 158 -9.48 9.79 -10.88
C ARG A 158 -8.73 10.45 -12.03
N VAL A 159 -8.10 11.58 -11.76
CA VAL A 159 -7.24 12.28 -12.73
C VAL A 159 -5.92 12.67 -12.08
N LEU A 160 -4.83 12.49 -12.84
CA LEU A 160 -3.49 12.90 -12.44
C LEU A 160 -2.99 13.95 -13.44
N PHE A 161 -2.67 15.14 -12.93
CA PHE A 161 -1.91 16.15 -13.67
C PHE A 161 -0.47 16.10 -13.23
N TRP A 162 0.42 16.03 -14.21
CA TRP A 162 1.85 16.07 -13.97
C TRP A 162 2.44 17.31 -14.64
N SER A 163 3.35 18.00 -13.94
CA SER A 163 4.06 19.15 -14.48
C SER A 163 5.51 19.14 -14.00
N HIS A 164 6.42 19.46 -14.93
CA HIS A 164 7.81 19.73 -14.58
C HIS A 164 7.93 20.88 -13.58
N HIS A 165 7.09 21.92 -13.68
CA HIS A 165 7.12 23.07 -12.77
C HIS A 165 5.71 23.36 -12.22
N LEU A 166 5.48 23.05 -10.95
CA LEU A 166 4.24 23.40 -10.25
C LEU A 166 4.55 24.27 -9.02
N VAL A 167 5.03 25.49 -9.28
CA VAL A 167 5.62 26.39 -8.25
C VAL A 167 4.65 27.51 -7.82
N ALA A 168 3.45 27.60 -8.40
CA ALA A 168 2.49 28.65 -8.07
C ALA A 168 1.82 28.41 -6.69
N THR A 169 2.23 29.18 -5.68
CA THR A 169 1.66 29.15 -4.32
C THR A 169 0.19 29.56 -4.25
N SER A 170 -0.29 30.34 -5.24
CA SER A 170 -1.70 30.72 -5.40
C SER A 170 -2.62 29.52 -5.63
N LYS A 171 -2.12 28.48 -6.32
CA LYS A 171 -2.90 27.28 -6.66
C LYS A 171 -3.27 26.45 -5.43
N ARG A 172 -2.43 26.42 -4.39
CA ARG A 172 -2.75 25.70 -3.14
C ARG A 172 -4.01 26.24 -2.48
N LYS A 173 -4.15 27.57 -2.43
CA LYS A 173 -5.33 28.23 -1.84
C LYS A 173 -6.58 27.97 -2.69
N GLN A 174 -6.45 28.00 -4.01
CA GLN A 174 -7.55 27.70 -4.93
C GLN A 174 -8.02 26.25 -4.77
N PHE A 175 -7.12 25.27 -4.76
CA PHE A 175 -7.50 23.87 -4.58
C PHE A 175 -8.06 23.57 -3.19
N ALA A 176 -7.53 24.20 -2.14
CA ALA A 176 -8.09 24.08 -0.79
C ALA A 176 -9.54 24.61 -0.71
N ALA A 177 -9.92 25.57 -1.57
CA ALA A 177 -11.30 26.04 -1.68
C ALA A 177 -12.16 25.16 -2.59
N TRP A 178 -11.64 24.73 -3.75
CA TRP A 178 -12.41 23.97 -4.74
C TRP A 178 -12.66 22.51 -4.37
N CYS A 179 -11.73 21.85 -3.69
CA CYS A 179 -11.88 20.45 -3.28
C CYS A 179 -13.14 20.22 -2.43
N PRO A 180 -13.38 20.96 -1.33
CA PRO A 180 -14.62 20.82 -0.57
C PRO A 180 -15.85 21.32 -1.34
N GLU A 181 -15.72 22.36 -2.18
CA GLU A 181 -16.82 22.87 -3.00
C GLU A 181 -17.37 21.82 -3.96
N LEU A 182 -16.48 21.07 -4.62
CA LEU A 182 -16.81 20.03 -5.58
C LEU A 182 -16.95 18.63 -4.93
N SER A 183 -16.80 18.50 -3.61
CA SER A 183 -16.74 17.19 -2.95
C SER A 183 -15.68 16.25 -3.57
N VAL A 184 -14.56 16.81 -4.02
CA VAL A 184 -13.43 16.10 -4.65
C VAL A 184 -12.28 15.99 -3.66
N TRP A 185 -11.73 14.79 -3.53
CA TRP A 185 -10.48 14.56 -2.80
C TRP A 185 -9.30 14.97 -3.66
N GLY A 186 -8.32 15.65 -3.06
CA GLY A 186 -7.16 16.17 -3.77
C GLY A 186 -5.86 15.96 -3.03
N VAL A 187 -4.84 15.43 -3.72
CA VAL A 187 -3.46 15.35 -3.24
C VAL A 187 -2.56 16.17 -4.16
N LEU A 188 -1.72 17.02 -3.56
CA LEU A 188 -0.90 17.99 -4.30
C LEU A 188 0.55 17.95 -3.81
N LYS A 189 1.48 17.71 -4.74
CA LYS A 189 2.92 17.94 -4.54
C LYS A 189 3.33 19.13 -5.40
N LEU A 190 3.63 20.26 -4.75
CA LEU A 190 4.17 21.45 -5.42
C LEU A 190 5.70 21.34 -5.51
N GLY A 191 6.30 21.86 -6.57
CA GLY A 191 7.76 21.86 -6.77
C GLY A 191 8.20 21.29 -8.12
N TYR A 192 9.35 20.63 -8.11
CA TYR A 192 10.03 20.05 -9.29
C TYR A 192 10.41 18.58 -9.02
N PRO A 193 9.77 17.58 -9.67
CA PRO A 193 8.51 17.69 -10.41
C PRO A 193 7.32 17.86 -9.46
N GLY A 194 6.24 18.45 -9.96
CA GLY A 194 4.99 18.60 -9.23
C GLY A 194 3.87 17.76 -9.83
N PHE A 195 2.93 17.34 -9.00
CA PHE A 195 1.73 16.64 -9.44
C PHE A 195 0.48 17.05 -8.65
N LEU A 196 -0.67 16.86 -9.28
CA LEU A 196 -2.00 17.02 -8.72
C LEU A 196 -2.78 15.74 -8.99
N CYS A 197 -3.31 15.10 -7.96
CA CYS A 197 -4.20 13.96 -8.07
C CYS A 197 -5.57 14.36 -7.52
N PHE A 198 -6.64 14.12 -8.28
CA PHE A 198 -8.01 14.38 -7.84
C PHE A 198 -8.89 13.14 -8.04
N GLU A 199 -9.78 12.90 -7.09
CA GLU A 199 -10.70 11.76 -7.09
C GLU A 199 -12.07 12.13 -6.51
N GLY A 200 -13.13 11.64 -7.15
CA GLY A 200 -14.52 11.92 -6.76
C GLY A 200 -15.50 11.44 -7.83
N ALA A 201 -16.76 11.91 -7.76
CA ALA A 201 -17.74 11.61 -8.79
C ALA A 201 -17.33 12.21 -10.14
N VAL A 202 -17.65 11.52 -11.25
CA VAL A 202 -17.22 11.90 -12.60
C VAL A 202 -17.47 13.37 -12.91
N GLN A 203 -18.68 13.88 -12.64
CA GLN A 203 -19.08 15.26 -12.93
C GLN A 203 -18.24 16.30 -12.17
N ASP A 204 -17.96 16.02 -10.90
CA ASP A 204 -17.25 16.94 -10.01
C ASP A 204 -15.76 16.97 -10.36
N VAL A 205 -15.20 15.81 -10.72
CA VAL A 205 -13.82 15.70 -11.21
C VAL A 205 -13.69 16.35 -12.59
N ASP A 206 -14.69 16.25 -13.47
CA ASP A 206 -14.68 16.95 -14.75
C ASP A 206 -14.71 18.47 -14.59
N ASP A 207 -15.48 18.98 -13.63
CA ASP A 207 -15.48 20.39 -13.29
C ASP A 207 -14.15 20.84 -12.66
N MET A 208 -13.53 20.00 -11.83
CA MET A 208 -12.16 20.22 -11.34
C MET A 208 -11.16 20.30 -12.50
N ILE A 209 -11.25 19.38 -13.47
CA ILE A 209 -10.36 19.36 -14.65
C ILE A 209 -10.50 20.65 -15.47
N ARG A 210 -11.73 21.15 -15.65
CA ARG A 210 -11.98 22.43 -16.33
C ARG A 210 -11.30 23.58 -15.60
N ARG A 211 -11.54 23.73 -14.29
CA ARG A 211 -10.93 24.78 -13.45
C ARG A 211 -9.40 24.73 -13.38
N VAL A 212 -8.79 23.55 -13.52
CA VAL A 212 -7.33 23.39 -13.55
C VAL A 212 -6.71 23.85 -14.88
N LYS A 213 -7.46 23.69 -15.98
CA LYS A 213 -7.01 23.98 -17.35
C LYS A 213 -7.27 25.43 -17.78
N ASP A 214 -8.24 26.10 -17.19
CA ASP A 214 -8.50 27.54 -17.33
C ASP A 214 -7.40 28.38 -16.65
#